data_AF-E3M2H5-F1
#
_entry.id   AF-E3M2H5-F1
#
_cell.length_a   1.000
_cell.length_b   1.000
_cell.length_c   1.000
_cell.angle_alpha   90.00
_cell.angle_beta   90.00
_cell.angle_gamma   90.00
#
_symmetry.space_group_name_H-M   'P 1'
#
loop_
_entity.id
_entity.type
_entity.pdbx_description
1 polymer ?
#
loop_
_entity_poly.entity_id
_entity_poly.type
_entity_poly.pdbx_seq_one_letter_code
_entity_poly.pdbx_strand_id
1 'polypeptide(L)'
;MKVLLLLFCVLSLVESISRIRTTVVNAQITLRCKAPKSPDATVFLMERDFDDSAIDEDDTMDFSTYTFGKSPEMKLTLEGEQFEFSGLDPYIYVTHNCAKSPDSWRTYTVDLMSSMYYSRTFDIIIDLDTETSIINYKRIQT
;
A
#
# COMPACT_ATOMS: atom_id res chain seq x y z
N MET A 1 14.81 -51.78 -12.71
CA MET A 1 15.71 -50.60 -12.77
C MET A 1 15.06 -49.35 -13.35
N LYS A 2 14.25 -49.41 -14.42
CA LYS A 2 13.58 -48.23 -15.03
C LYS A 2 12.54 -47.54 -14.12
N VAL A 3 11.79 -48.31 -13.32
CA VAL A 3 10.76 -47.79 -12.40
C VAL A 3 11.37 -47.04 -11.21
N LEU A 4 12.54 -47.46 -10.74
CA LEU A 4 13.24 -46.81 -9.62
C LEU A 4 13.79 -45.42 -10.01
N LEU A 5 14.22 -45.28 -11.27
CA LEU A 5 14.70 -44.02 -11.85
C LEU A 5 13.57 -43.00 -12.04
N LEU A 6 12.38 -43.46 -12.43
CA LEU A 6 11.18 -42.62 -12.51
C LEU A 6 10.74 -42.12 -11.13
N LEU A 7 10.79 -42.95 -10.08
CA LEU A 7 10.49 -42.50 -8.71
C LEU A 7 11.50 -41.46 -8.20
N PHE A 8 12.79 -41.60 -8.54
CA PHE A 8 13.81 -40.64 -8.15
C PHE A 8 13.60 -39.27 -8.83
N CYS A 9 13.21 -39.24 -10.11
CA CYS A 9 12.89 -37.99 -10.81
C CYS A 9 11.64 -37.28 -10.25
N VAL A 10 10.61 -38.03 -9.85
CA VAL A 10 9.40 -37.44 -9.26
C VAL A 10 9.66 -36.91 -7.85
N LEU A 11 10.52 -37.59 -7.06
CA LEU A 11 10.89 -37.12 -5.72
C LEU A 11 11.83 -35.91 -5.74
N SER A 12 12.71 -35.77 -6.73
CA SER A 12 13.55 -34.55 -6.89
C SER A 12 12.77 -33.30 -7.33
N LEU A 13 11.55 -33.46 -7.85
CA LEU A 13 10.68 -32.33 -8.22
C LEU A 13 9.91 -31.76 -7.01
N VAL A 14 9.81 -32.50 -5.90
CA VAL A 14 9.07 -32.07 -4.70
C VAL A 14 9.92 -31.16 -3.79
N GLU A 15 11.25 -31.20 -3.90
CA GLU A 15 12.14 -30.31 -3.12
C GLU A 15 12.28 -28.89 -3.70
N SER A 16 11.70 -28.63 -4.88
CA SER A 16 11.63 -27.30 -5.48
C SER A 16 10.22 -26.69 -5.33
N ILE A 17 9.63 -26.82 -4.14
CA ILE A 17 8.57 -25.89 -3.71
C ILE A 17 9.25 -24.53 -3.58
N SER A 18 9.28 -23.78 -4.69
CA SER A 18 9.60 -22.37 -4.72
C SER A 18 8.84 -21.71 -3.58
N ARG A 19 9.55 -21.20 -2.58
CA ARG A 19 8.92 -20.37 -1.55
C ARG A 19 8.19 -19.26 -2.30
N ILE A 20 6.86 -19.29 -2.27
CA ILE A 20 6.03 -18.21 -2.79
C ILE A 20 6.49 -16.98 -2.02
N ARG A 21 7.20 -16.08 -2.72
CA ARG A 21 7.73 -14.86 -2.12
C ARG A 21 6.65 -13.81 -2.25
N THR A 22 5.91 -13.63 -1.17
CA THR A 22 5.07 -12.47 -0.98
C THR A 22 5.91 -11.20 -0.93
N THR A 23 5.34 -10.11 -1.44
CA THR A 23 5.92 -8.78 -1.40
C THR A 23 5.16 -7.96 -0.36
N VAL A 24 5.90 -7.31 0.53
CA VAL A 24 5.34 -6.55 1.66
C VAL A 24 5.52 -5.05 1.42
N VAL A 25 4.46 -4.29 1.70
CA VAL A 25 4.40 -2.83 1.63
C VAL A 25 4.16 -2.27 3.03
N ASN A 26 5.17 -1.61 3.60
CA ASN A 26 5.03 -0.90 4.87
C ASN A 26 4.96 0.60 4.61
N ALA A 27 3.81 1.24 4.84
CA ALA A 27 3.62 2.66 4.62
C ALA A 27 3.56 3.42 5.95
N GLN A 28 4.61 4.18 6.26
CA GLN A 28 4.66 5.13 7.37
C GLN A 28 4.22 6.50 6.87
N ILE A 29 3.01 6.92 7.22
CA ILE A 29 2.36 8.09 6.64
C ILE A 29 2.22 9.18 7.68
N THR A 30 2.65 10.39 7.33
CA THR A 30 2.38 11.62 8.07
C THR A 30 1.38 12.46 7.28
N LEU A 31 0.14 12.54 7.76
CA LEU A 31 -0.88 13.43 7.20
C LEU A 31 -0.79 14.81 7.84
N ARG A 32 -0.97 15.86 7.03
CA ARG A 32 -1.04 17.26 7.47
C ARG A 32 -2.33 17.90 7.01
N CYS A 33 -2.99 18.59 7.93
CA CYS A 33 -4.19 19.37 7.65
C CYS A 33 -4.27 20.57 8.59
N LYS A 34 -4.31 21.79 8.06
CA LYS A 34 -4.41 23.05 8.80
C LYS A 34 -5.85 23.52 9.00
N ALA A 35 -6.82 22.91 8.32
CA ALA A 35 -8.21 23.34 8.30
C ALA A 35 -8.84 23.39 9.72
N PRO A 36 -9.72 24.37 10.01
CA PRO A 36 -9.92 24.87 11.38
C PRO A 36 -10.98 24.16 12.24
N LYS A 37 -11.56 23.03 11.81
CA LYS A 37 -12.53 22.28 12.62
C LYS A 37 -12.45 20.80 12.30
N SER A 38 -11.92 20.04 13.25
CA SER A 38 -11.78 18.59 13.30
C SER A 38 -12.10 17.83 12.00
N PRO A 39 -11.29 17.99 10.93
CA PRO A 39 -11.54 17.27 9.70
C PRO A 39 -11.33 15.77 9.89
N ASP A 40 -11.92 14.97 9.02
CA ASP A 40 -11.74 13.54 8.93
C ASP A 40 -10.94 13.20 7.67
N ALA A 41 -10.15 12.14 7.76
CA ALA A 41 -9.56 11.46 6.61
C ALA A 41 -9.62 9.95 6.80
N THR A 42 -9.89 9.23 5.71
CA THR A 42 -9.66 7.79 5.61
C THR A 42 -8.56 7.57 4.59
N VAL A 43 -7.55 6.81 4.99
CA VAL A 43 -6.37 6.50 4.20
C VAL A 43 -6.37 5.00 3.93
N PHE A 44 -6.21 4.65 2.67
CA PHE A 44 -6.15 3.28 2.19
C PHE A 44 -4.79 3.05 1.55
N LEU A 45 -4.19 1.90 1.84
CA LEU A 45 -3.11 1.31 1.09
C LEU A 45 -3.74 0.32 0.11
N MET A 46 -3.54 0.59 -1.18
CA MET A 46 -4.17 -0.13 -2.28
C MET A 46 -3.09 -0.73 -3.18
N GLU A 47 -3.41 -1.84 -3.82
CA GLU A 47 -2.71 -2.42 -4.98
C GLU A 47 -3.46 -1.98 -6.25
N ARG A 48 -2.81 -1.84 -7.40
CA ARG A 48 -3.50 -1.55 -8.66
C ARG A 48 -3.42 -2.79 -9.53
N ASP A 49 -4.53 -3.50 -9.66
CA ASP A 49 -4.62 -4.60 -10.61
C ASP A 49 -4.27 -4.14 -12.04
N PHE A 50 -3.50 -4.97 -12.75
CA PHE A 50 -2.90 -4.65 -14.06
C PHE A 50 -3.90 -4.43 -15.22
N ASP A 51 -5.21 -4.46 -15.01
CA ASP A 51 -6.19 -4.29 -16.11
C ASP A 51 -7.61 -3.83 -15.68
N ASP A 52 -7.86 -3.49 -14.41
CA ASP A 52 -9.24 -3.22 -13.95
C ASP A 52 -9.47 -1.84 -13.31
N SER A 53 -10.75 -1.48 -13.25
CA SER A 53 -11.27 -0.15 -12.98
C SER A 53 -10.79 0.45 -11.66
N ALA A 54 -10.67 1.78 -11.58
CA ALA A 54 -10.01 2.54 -10.49
C ALA A 54 -10.50 2.34 -9.03
N ILE A 55 -11.51 1.49 -8.79
CA ILE A 55 -11.94 1.01 -7.48
C ILE A 55 -12.51 -0.41 -7.66
N ASP A 56 -11.67 -1.44 -7.48
CA ASP A 56 -12.14 -2.77 -7.08
C ASP A 56 -11.96 -2.93 -5.56
N GLU A 57 -12.89 -3.58 -4.88
CA GLU A 57 -12.80 -3.83 -3.43
C GLU A 57 -11.70 -4.85 -3.09
N ASP A 58 -11.24 -5.65 -4.06
CA ASP A 58 -10.18 -6.67 -3.88
C ASP A 58 -8.76 -6.07 -3.76
N ASP A 59 -8.61 -4.79 -4.12
CA ASP A 59 -7.31 -4.09 -4.16
C ASP A 59 -6.88 -3.49 -2.82
N THR A 60 -7.77 -3.45 -1.81
CA THR A 60 -7.45 -2.82 -0.52
C THR A 60 -6.58 -3.74 0.34
N MET A 61 -5.34 -3.34 0.56
CA MET A 61 -4.43 -4.08 1.46
C MET A 61 -4.65 -3.73 2.94
N ASP A 62 -4.81 -2.44 3.26
CA ASP A 62 -5.00 -1.95 4.63
C ASP A 62 -5.60 -0.54 4.62
N PHE A 63 -6.24 -0.12 5.73
CA PHE A 63 -6.77 1.24 5.84
C PHE A 63 -6.85 1.74 7.28
N SER A 64 -6.91 3.06 7.42
CA SER A 64 -7.11 3.73 8.71
C SER A 64 -7.94 4.99 8.55
N THR A 65 -8.83 5.21 9.51
CA THR A 65 -9.65 6.44 9.60
C THR A 65 -9.14 7.30 10.75
N TYR A 66 -9.11 8.60 10.54
CA TYR A 66 -8.63 9.56 11.51
C TYR A 66 -9.43 10.86 11.50
N THR A 67 -9.80 11.31 12.68
CA THR A 67 -10.31 12.67 12.92
C THR A 67 -9.16 13.54 13.41
N PHE A 68 -8.77 14.52 12.60
CA PHE A 68 -7.85 15.57 13.00
C PHE A 68 -8.41 16.32 14.21
N GLY A 69 -7.55 16.54 15.20
CA GLY A 69 -7.92 17.20 16.44
C GLY A 69 -7.22 18.53 16.60
N LYS A 70 -6.66 18.77 17.80
CA LYS A 70 -5.84 19.95 18.08
C LYS A 70 -4.48 19.95 17.35
N SER A 71 -4.03 18.78 16.88
CA SER A 71 -2.79 18.63 16.13
C SER A 71 -3.07 18.70 14.63
N PRO A 72 -2.38 19.57 13.88
CA PRO A 72 -2.50 19.63 12.42
C PRO A 72 -1.73 18.49 11.71
N GLU A 73 -1.12 17.58 12.47
CA GLU A 73 -0.39 16.43 11.95
C GLU A 73 -0.82 15.13 12.64
N MET A 74 -0.85 14.05 11.87
CA MET A 74 -1.09 12.69 12.35
C MET A 74 -0.15 11.70 11.68
N LYS A 75 0.29 10.71 12.44
CA LYS A 75 1.11 9.60 11.95
C LYS A 75 0.28 8.32 11.98
N LEU A 76 0.31 7.58 10.89
CA LEU A 76 -0.32 6.27 10.76
C LEU A 76 0.65 5.32 10.06
N THR A 77 0.47 4.03 10.31
CA THR A 77 1.22 2.97 9.63
C THR A 77 0.21 2.03 9.02
N LEU A 78 0.36 1.76 7.73
CA LEU A 78 -0.42 0.76 7.00
C LEU A 78 0.53 -0.34 6.52
N GLU A 79 0.07 -1.58 6.54
CA GLU A 79 0.86 -2.73 6.12
C GLU A 79 0.04 -3.64 5.20
N GLY A 80 0.60 -3.94 4.03
CA GLY A 80 0.00 -4.82 3.05
C GLY A 80 0.97 -5.90 2.60
N GLU A 81 0.46 -7.09 2.33
CA GLU A 81 1.25 -8.20 1.77
C GLU A 81 0.46 -8.88 0.67
N GLN A 82 1.05 -8.98 -0.51
CA GLN A 82 0.45 -9.67 -1.63
C GLN A 82 1.48 -10.47 -2.43
N PHE A 83 1.02 -11.51 -3.11
CA PHE A 83 1.82 -12.26 -4.07
C PHE A 83 1.31 -11.97 -5.47
N GLU A 84 2.18 -11.40 -6.30
CA GLU A 84 1.86 -11.11 -7.69
C GLU A 84 3.07 -11.36 -8.59
N PHE A 85 2.85 -12.01 -9.73
CA PHE A 85 3.91 -12.31 -10.68
C PHE A 85 4.40 -11.05 -11.42
N SER A 86 3.51 -10.08 -11.63
CA SER A 86 3.77 -8.79 -12.30
C SER A 86 4.60 -7.83 -11.43
N GLY A 87 4.65 -8.07 -10.12
CA GLY A 87 5.10 -7.10 -9.14
C GLY A 87 4.00 -6.08 -8.83
N LEU A 88 3.97 -5.59 -7.59
CA LEU A 88 2.89 -4.73 -7.10
C LEU A 88 2.99 -3.31 -7.64
N ASP A 89 1.87 -2.65 -7.89
CA ASP A 89 1.71 -1.22 -8.18
C ASP A 89 1.05 -0.48 -6.98
N PRO A 90 1.67 -0.45 -5.78
CA PRO A 90 1.01 0.07 -4.60
C PRO A 90 0.82 1.59 -4.64
N TYR A 91 -0.33 2.04 -4.13
CA TYR A 91 -0.64 3.46 -3.98
C TYR A 91 -1.39 3.75 -2.68
N ILE A 92 -1.31 5.00 -2.23
CA ILE A 92 -2.14 5.50 -1.14
C ILE A 92 -3.32 6.25 -1.74
N TYR A 93 -4.52 5.89 -1.30
CA TYR A 93 -5.75 6.62 -1.60
C TYR A 93 -6.25 7.29 -0.33
N VAL A 94 -6.48 8.59 -0.37
CA VAL A 94 -6.99 9.37 0.77
C VAL A 94 -8.31 9.99 0.40
N THR A 95 -9.34 9.76 1.19
CA THR A 95 -10.56 10.58 1.20
C THR A 95 -10.55 11.47 2.44
N HIS A 96 -10.78 12.77 2.29
CA HIS A 96 -10.69 13.72 3.39
C HIS A 96 -11.60 14.92 3.19
N ASN A 97 -11.93 15.62 4.28
CA ASN A 97 -12.61 16.92 4.24
C ASN A 97 -11.71 18.07 4.76
N CYS A 98 -10.39 17.95 4.59
CA CYS A 98 -9.41 19.01 4.83
C CYS A 98 -9.57 20.18 3.83
N ALA A 99 -10.70 20.87 3.89
CA ALA A 99 -11.05 21.98 3.02
C ALA A 99 -11.62 23.15 3.84
N LYS A 100 -11.79 24.30 3.19
CA LYS A 100 -12.43 25.47 3.83
C LYS A 100 -13.89 25.20 4.25
N SER A 101 -14.55 24.24 3.61
CA SER A 101 -15.91 23.80 3.94
C SER A 101 -15.87 22.37 4.52
N PRO A 102 -16.34 22.15 5.76
CA PRO A 102 -16.28 20.83 6.42
C PRO A 102 -17.12 19.74 5.74
N ASP A 103 -18.11 20.12 4.91
CA ASP A 103 -18.93 19.17 4.16
C ASP A 103 -18.35 18.84 2.77
N SER A 104 -17.21 19.43 2.40
CA SER A 104 -16.55 19.20 1.12
C SER A 104 -15.53 18.08 1.23
N TRP A 105 -15.94 16.86 0.91
CA TRP A 105 -15.04 15.73 0.76
C TRP A 105 -14.25 15.81 -0.55
N ARG A 106 -13.00 15.36 -0.49
CA ARG A 106 -12.03 15.32 -1.59
C ARG A 106 -11.27 14.01 -1.54
N THR A 107 -10.70 13.65 -2.68
CA THR A 107 -9.86 12.46 -2.82
C THR A 107 -8.49 12.87 -3.33
N TYR A 108 -7.45 12.21 -2.83
CA TYR A 108 -6.07 12.42 -3.25
C TYR A 108 -5.35 11.08 -3.30
N THR A 109 -4.63 10.84 -4.39
CA THR A 109 -3.92 9.59 -4.66
C THR A 109 -2.42 9.85 -4.72
N VAL A 110 -1.64 8.94 -4.13
CA VAL A 110 -0.18 8.96 -4.15
C VAL A 110 0.33 7.61 -4.62
N ASP A 111 0.78 7.54 -5.86
CA ASP A 111 1.44 6.35 -6.39
C ASP A 111 2.80 6.16 -5.69
N LEU A 112 3.05 4.98 -5.11
CA LEU A 112 4.27 4.75 -4.33
C LEU A 112 5.41 4.22 -5.21
N MET A 113 5.11 3.24 -6.05
CA MET A 113 6.05 2.63 -6.97
C MET A 113 5.28 1.85 -8.03
N SER A 114 5.82 1.78 -9.24
CA SER A 114 5.34 0.83 -10.25
C SER A 114 6.23 -0.41 -10.33
N SER A 115 5.63 -1.58 -10.53
CA SER A 115 6.23 -2.89 -10.72
C SER A 115 7.20 -3.25 -9.59
N MET A 116 6.70 -3.19 -8.35
CA MET A 116 7.45 -3.42 -7.14
C MET A 116 7.61 -4.93 -6.86
N TYR A 117 8.75 -5.49 -7.24
CA TYR A 117 9.10 -6.91 -7.02
C TYR A 117 9.72 -7.25 -5.66
N TYR A 118 9.99 -6.24 -4.82
CA TYR A 118 10.69 -6.44 -3.55
C TYR A 118 10.00 -5.67 -2.44
N SER A 119 9.93 -6.28 -1.26
CA SER A 119 9.33 -5.66 -0.09
C SER A 119 10.00 -4.33 0.27
N ARG A 120 9.20 -3.33 0.63
CA ARG A 120 9.66 -1.96 0.90
C ARG A 120 8.97 -1.34 2.09
N THR A 121 9.68 -0.40 2.69
CA THR A 121 9.10 0.60 3.60
C THR A 121 9.09 1.95 2.89
N PHE A 122 7.94 2.62 2.90
CA PHE A 122 7.73 3.97 2.40
C PHE A 122 7.52 4.91 3.58
N ASP A 123 8.27 6.00 3.59
CA ASP A 123 8.08 7.13 4.50
C ASP A 123 7.41 8.27 3.70
N ILE A 124 6.15 8.52 3.98
CA ILE A 124 5.27 9.35 3.16
C ILE A 124 4.79 10.55 3.99
N ILE A 125 4.90 11.75 3.43
CA ILE A 125 4.29 12.95 4.00
C ILE A 125 3.23 13.42 3.00
N ILE A 126 1.99 13.58 3.45
CA ILE A 126 0.87 14.07 2.63
C ILE A 126 0.34 15.36 3.25
N ASP A 127 0.36 16.44 2.48
CA ASP A 127 -0.28 17.71 2.84
C ASP A 127 -1.65 17.78 2.15
N LEU A 128 -2.72 17.59 2.93
CA LEU A 128 -4.09 17.52 2.45
C LEU A 128 -4.69 18.90 2.16
N ASP A 129 -4.08 19.98 2.64
CA ASP A 129 -4.51 21.35 2.30
C ASP A 129 -4.10 21.69 0.85
N THR A 130 -2.94 21.19 0.43
CA THR A 130 -2.33 21.47 -0.89
C THR A 130 -2.40 20.31 -1.86
N GLU A 131 -2.83 19.12 -1.40
CA GLU A 131 -2.85 17.88 -2.18
C GLU A 131 -1.46 17.61 -2.79
N THR A 132 -0.44 17.65 -1.92
CA THR A 132 0.96 17.35 -2.29
C THR A 132 1.53 16.25 -1.41
N SER A 133 2.53 15.53 -1.93
CA SER A 133 3.20 14.47 -1.18
C SER A 133 4.71 14.45 -1.38
N ILE A 134 5.41 13.94 -0.37
CA ILE A 134 6.84 13.60 -0.41
C ILE A 134 6.95 12.13 -0.05
N ILE A 135 7.66 11.38 -0.89
CA ILE A 135 7.82 9.93 -0.73
C ILE A 135 9.31 9.63 -0.64
N ASN A 136 9.71 8.94 0.43
CA ASN A 136 11.00 8.27 0.51
C ASN A 136 10.74 6.78 0.70
N TYR A 137 11.69 5.94 0.30
CA TYR A 137 11.54 4.50 0.51
C TYR A 137 12.88 3.81 0.69
N LYS A 138 12.82 2.65 1.34
CA LYS A 138 13.94 1.72 1.49
C LYS A 138 13.48 0.29 1.25
N ARG A 139 14.37 -0.52 0.69
CA ARG A 139 14.13 -1.96 0.54
C ARG A 139 14.19 -2.63 1.92
N ILE A 140 13.27 -3.54 2.20
CA ILE A 140 13.36 -4.43 3.34
C ILE A 140 14.35 -5.54 2.96
N GLN A 141 15.50 -5.58 3.63
CA GLN A 141 16.44 -6.69 3.46
C GLN A 141 15.97 -7.84 4.34
N THR A 142 15.53 -8.92 3.71
CA THR A 142 15.20 -10.21 4.33
C THR A 142 16.26 -11.25 4.03
#